data_AF-A0AAW5N6Y3-F1
#
_entry.id   AF-A0AAW5N6Y3-F1
#
_cell.length_a   1.000
_cell.length_b   1.000
_cell.length_c   1.000
_cell.angle_alpha   90.00
_cell.angle_beta   90.00
_cell.angle_gamma   90.00
#
_symmetry.space_group_name_H-M   'P 1'
#
loop_
_entity.id
_entity.type
_entity.pdbx_description
1 polymer ?
#
loop_
_entity_poly.entity_id
_entity_poly.type
_entity_poly.pdbx_seq_one_letter_code
_entity_poly.pdbx_strand_id
1 'polypeptide(L)' 'LQGQTDPLEIIADRFKAETDVLCFDEFFVSDITDAMLLGGLMKALFARGITLVATSNIPPDELYRNGLQRARFLPAI' A
#
# COMPACT_ATOMS: atom_id res chain seq x y z
N LEU A 1 2.23 26.21 4.12
CA LEU A 1 1.91 24.94 4.79
C LEU A 1 3.21 24.14 4.88
N GLN A 2 4.03 24.44 5.89
CA GLN A 2 5.36 23.85 6.11
C GLN A 2 5.29 22.88 7.30
N GLY A 3 5.88 21.69 7.16
CA GLY A 3 6.35 20.90 8.30
C GLY A 3 5.53 19.70 8.77
N GLN A 4 4.58 19.17 8.00
CA GLN A 4 3.95 17.89 8.38
C GLN A 4 4.82 16.71 7.98
N THR A 5 5.22 15.92 8.98
CA THR A 5 5.65 14.53 8.81
C THR A 5 4.66 13.82 7.91
N ASP A 6 5.16 13.07 6.92
CA ASP A 6 4.30 12.35 5.97
C ASP A 6 3.25 11.53 6.76
N PRO A 7 1.95 11.80 6.59
CA PRO A 7 0.91 11.15 7.38
C PRO A 7 0.93 9.62 7.23
N LEU A 8 1.44 9.10 6.12
CA LEU A 8 1.58 7.66 5.90
C LEU A 8 2.64 7.05 6.81
N GLU A 9 3.69 7.79 7.14
CA GLU A 9 4.72 7.36 8.10
C GLU A 9 4.12 7.24 9.50
N ILE A 10 3.31 8.22 9.92
CA ILE A 10 2.64 8.20 11.23
C ILE A 10 1.67 7.02 11.33
N ILE A 11 0.91 6.74 10.26
CA ILE A 11 -0.01 5.61 10.22
C ILE A 11 0.76 4.29 10.26
N ALA A 12 1.88 4.18 9.53
CA ALA A 12 2.70 2.99 9.52
C ALA A 12 3.37 2.74 10.89
N ASP A 13 3.79 3.77 11.61
CA ASP A 13 4.29 3.65 12.99
C ASP A 13 3.22 3.10 13.93
N ARG A 14 1.99 3.59 13.80
CA ARG A 14 0.86 3.10 14.59
C ARG A 14 0.54 1.64 14.31
N PHE A 15 0.45 1.26 13.04
CA PHE A 15 0.24 -0.15 12.69
C PHE A 15 1.39 -1.02 13.18
N LYS A 16 2.64 -0.59 13.08
CA LYS A 16 3.78 -1.38 13.59
C LYS A 16 3.72 -1.58 15.11
N ALA A 17 3.19 -0.63 15.86
CA ALA A 17 3.02 -0.77 17.30
C ALA A 17 1.98 -1.83 17.69
N GLU A 18 1.06 -2.16 16.78
CA GLU A 18 -0.09 -3.02 17.04
C GLU A 18 -0.04 -4.36 16.27
N THR A 19 0.69 -4.43 15.15
CA THR A 19 0.75 -5.60 14.29
C THR A 19 2.06 -5.77 13.52
N ASP A 20 2.41 -7.03 13.26
CA ASP A 20 3.49 -7.44 12.37
C ASP A 20 2.98 -8.00 11.04
N VAL A 21 1.70 -8.38 10.96
CA VAL A 21 1.08 -8.96 9.77
C VAL A 21 -0.26 -8.28 9.48
N LEU A 22 -0.41 -7.76 8.27
CA LEU A 22 -1.64 -7.15 7.79
C LEU A 22 -2.28 -8.00 6.70
N CYS A 23 -3.53 -8.41 6.92
CA CYS A 23 -4.28 -9.23 5.97
C CYS A 23 -5.35 -8.40 5.28
N PHE A 24 -5.31 -8.33 3.95
CA PHE A 24 -6.37 -7.74 3.13
C PHE A 24 -7.14 -8.84 2.42
N ASP A 25 -8.44 -8.90 2.66
CA ASP A 25 -9.33 -9.76 1.88
C ASP A 25 -9.89 -8.99 0.69
N GLU A 26 -10.03 -9.64 -0.46
CA GLU A 26 -10.55 -9.06 -1.71
C GLU A 26 -9.83 -7.79 -2.19
N PHE A 27 -8.50 -7.82 -2.21
CA PHE A 27 -7.68 -6.69 -2.62
C PHE A 27 -7.92 -6.28 -4.09
N PHE A 28 -8.35 -5.04 -4.29
CA PHE A 28 -8.70 -4.48 -5.59
C PHE A 28 -8.36 -2.98 -5.65
N VAL A 29 -7.83 -2.52 -6.79
CA VAL A 29 -7.44 -1.12 -7.02
C VAL A 29 -7.94 -0.66 -8.38
N SER A 30 -8.79 0.38 -8.42
CA SER A 30 -9.37 0.92 -9.65
C SER A 30 -8.99 2.37 -9.99
N ASP A 31 -8.66 3.21 -9.00
CA ASP A 31 -8.32 4.62 -9.22
C ASP A 31 -6.83 4.92 -8.99
N ILE A 32 -6.33 5.98 -9.65
CA ILE A 32 -4.95 6.45 -9.49
C ILE A 32 -4.64 6.95 -8.08
N THR A 33 -5.59 7.61 -7.44
CA THR A 33 -5.44 8.16 -6.10
C THR A 33 -5.21 7.03 -5.10
N ASP A 34 -6.02 5.97 -5.20
CA ASP A 34 -5.90 4.79 -4.36
C ASP A 34 -4.58 4.07 -4.62
N ALA A 35 -4.22 3.85 -5.88
CA ALA A 35 -2.95 3.21 -6.25
C ALA A 35 -1.74 3.98 -5.68
N MET A 36 -1.81 5.32 -5.70
CA MET A 36 -0.71 6.16 -5.23
C MET A 36 -0.60 6.22 -3.71
N LEU A 37 -1.74 6.36 -3.03
CA LEU A 37 -1.81 6.33 -1.58
C LEU A 37 -1.34 4.97 -1.05
N LEU A 38 -1.81 3.90 -1.66
CA LEU A 38 -1.52 2.53 -1.28
C LEU A 38 -0.05 2.16 -1.52
N GLY A 39 0.53 2.58 -2.65
CA GLY A 39 1.96 2.42 -2.91
C GLY A 39 2.83 3.14 -1.87
N GLY A 40 2.43 4.35 -1.46
CA GLY A 40 3.11 5.09 -0.39
C GLY A 40 3.01 4.39 0.95
N LEU A 41 1.81 3.95 1.33
CA LEU A 41 1.57 3.27 2.59
C LEU A 41 2.31 1.94 2.65
N MET A 42 2.21 1.09 1.63
CA MET A 42 2.88 -0.22 1.59
C MET A 42 4.40 -0.08 1.69
N LYS A 43 4.99 0.93 1.03
CA LYS A 43 6.41 1.26 1.21
C LYS A 43 6.75 1.58 2.67
N ALA A 44 5.94 2.40 3.33
CA ALA A 44 6.14 2.76 4.74
C ALA A 44 5.97 1.56 5.68
N LEU A 45 5.02 0.67 5.40
CA LEU A 45 4.80 -0.57 6.17
C LEU A 45 5.96 -1.55 6.01
N PHE A 46 6.43 -1.78 4.78
CA PHE A 46 7.54 -2.68 4.50
C PHE A 46 8.87 -2.19 5.10
N ALA A 47 9.10 -0.87 5.12
CA ALA A 47 10.25 -0.28 5.80
C ALA A 47 10.29 -0.60 7.31
N ARG A 48 9.13 -0.90 7.91
CA ARG A 48 8.99 -1.29 9.34
C ARG A 48 8.93 -2.80 9.56
N GLY A 49 9.11 -3.59 8.49
CA GLY A 49 9.08 -5.05 8.55
C GLY A 49 7.69 -5.64 8.76
N ILE A 50 6.62 -4.88 8.48
CA ILE A 50 5.26 -5.44 8.46
C ILE A 50 5.12 -6.32 7.22
N THR A 51 4.60 -7.53 7.40
CA THR A 51 4.27 -8.44 6.31
C THR A 51 2.84 -8.22 5.86
N LEU A 52 2.61 -8.16 4.56
CA LEU A 52 1.28 -8.02 3.99
C LEU A 52 0.86 -9.33 3.31
N VAL A 53 -0.35 -9.79 3.63
CA VAL A 53 -0.99 -10.94 3.00
C VAL A 53 -2.27 -10.42 2.35
N ALA A 54 -2.45 -10.68 1.06
CA ALA A 54 -3.65 -10.27 0.35
C ALA A 54 -4.26 -11.43 -0.45
N THR A 55 -5.58 -11.53 -0.45
CA THR A 55 -6.33 -12.35 -1.42
C THR A 55 -6.88 -11.42 -2.51
N SER A 56 -7.07 -11.93 -3.72
CA SER A 56 -7.74 -11.18 -4.79
C SER A 56 -8.35 -12.12 -5.81
N ASN A 57 -9.43 -11.68 -6.43
CA ASN A 57 -10.01 -12.31 -7.62
C ASN A 57 -9.27 -11.91 -8.91
N ILE A 58 -8.32 -10.98 -8.83
CA ILE A 58 -7.48 -10.53 -9.94
C ILE A 58 -6.05 -11.00 -9.67
N PRO A 59 -5.36 -11.63 -10.65
CA PRO A 59 -3.96 -11.99 -10.50
C PRO A 59 -3.10 -10.78 -10.13
N PRO A 60 -2.04 -10.92 -9.30
CA PRO A 60 -1.21 -9.78 -8.87
C PRO A 60 -0.71 -8.90 -10.02
N ASP A 61 -0.21 -9.50 -11.10
CA ASP A 61 0.27 -8.79 -12.29
C ASP A 61 -0.82 -7.98 -13.02
N GLU A 62 -2.09 -8.33 -12.82
CA GLU A 62 -3.25 -7.66 -13.40
C GLU A 62 -3.90 -6.63 -12.48
N LEU A 63 -3.46 -6.53 -11.22
CA LEU A 63 -3.89 -5.47 -10.31
C LEU A 63 -3.48 -4.10 -10.87
N TYR A 64 -4.45 -3.19 -10.97
CA TYR A 64 -4.28 -1.85 -11.53
C TYR A 64 -3.66 -1.85 -12.95
N ARG A 65 -3.96 -2.89 -13.76
CA ARG A 65 -3.48 -3.03 -15.13
C ARG A 65 -3.86 -1.82 -15.98
N ASN A 66 -2.89 -1.31 -16.77
CA ASN A 66 -3.02 -0.10 -17.60
C ASN A 66 -3.37 1.18 -16.82
N GLY A 67 -3.32 1.15 -15.48
CA GLY A 67 -3.56 2.31 -14.64
C GLY A 67 -2.52 3.41 -14.87
N LEU A 68 -2.95 4.67 -14.72
CA LEU A 68 -2.06 5.81 -14.86
C LEU A 68 -0.98 5.76 -13.77
N GLN A 69 0.29 5.88 -14.15
CA GLN A 69 1.44 5.71 -13.24
C GLN A 69 1.53 4.34 -12.55
N ARG A 70 1.01 3.25 -13.16
CA ARG A 70 1.11 1.87 -12.67
C ARG A 70 2.51 1.48 -12.14
N ALA A 71 3.58 1.99 -12.75
CA ALA A 71 4.96 1.73 -12.30
C ALA A 71 5.22 2.11 -10.83
N ARG A 72 4.48 3.10 -10.29
CA ARG A 72 4.58 3.50 -8.87
C ARG A 72 3.79 2.59 -7.94
N PHE A 73 2.85 1.82 -8.48
CA PHE A 73 2.08 0.81 -7.75
C PHE A 73 2.76 -0.57 -7.77
N LEU A 74 3.62 -0.87 -8.74
CA LEU A 74 4.35 -2.14 -8.79
C LEU A 74 5.12 -2.51 -7.50
N PRO A 75 5.75 -1.58 -6.74
CA PRO A 75 6.40 -1.94 -5.48
C PRO A 75 5.46 -2.49 -4.40
N ALA A 76 4.15 -2.35 -4.59
CA ALA A 76 3.11 -2.83 -3.69
C ALA A 76 2.64 -4.27 -4.01
N ILE A 77 3.03 -4.87 -5.14
CA ILE A 77 2.55 -6.18 -5.61
C ILE A 77 3.66 -7.07 -6.17
#